data_AF-A0A9D6BLK7-F1
#
_entry.id   AF-A0A9D6BLK7-F1
#
_cell.length_a   1.000
_cell.length_b   1.000
_cell.length_c   1.000
_cell.angle_alpha   90.00
_cell.angle_beta   90.00
_cell.angle_gamma   90.00
#
_symmetry.space_group_name_H-M   'P 1'
#
loop_
_entity.id
_entity.type
_entity.pdbx_description
1 polymer ?
#
loop_
_entity_poly.entity_id
_entity_poly.type
_entity_poly.pdbx_seq_one_letter_code
_entity_poly.pdbx_strand_id
1 'polypeptide(L)'
;MMKRLFPLGLAMVLAGCDGKAPAPANGQAGSPEQASSDDGKADCAIGAGAEWAHDCPVERAGKMLTIRHPDGGFRRFRVLDDGRGLETADGAEQAKLQIVDTGRIEMRVGGDRYRLPVQIASAGGR
;
A
#
# COMPACT_ATOMS: atom_id res chain seq x y z
N MET A 1 -7.46 -17.44 71.10
CA MET A 1 -7.99 -16.07 70.90
C MET A 1 -7.59 -15.60 69.50
N MET A 2 -8.53 -15.02 68.75
CA MET A 2 -8.41 -14.47 67.39
C MET A 2 -7.08 -13.76 67.07
N LYS A 3 -6.57 -13.69 65.83
CA LYS A 3 -7.22 -13.04 64.68
C LYS A 3 -6.51 -13.36 63.36
N ARG A 4 -7.32 -13.46 62.31
CA ARG A 4 -6.99 -13.53 60.88
C ARG A 4 -6.18 -12.29 60.43
N LEU A 5 -5.40 -12.43 59.35
CA LEU A 5 -5.57 -11.67 58.09
C LEU A 5 -4.52 -12.17 57.06
N PHE A 6 -4.99 -12.88 56.02
CA PHE A 6 -4.21 -13.22 54.83
C PHE A 6 -4.41 -12.10 53.78
N PRO A 7 -3.34 -11.46 53.26
CA PRO A 7 -3.47 -10.63 52.09
C PRO A 7 -3.37 -11.47 50.82
N LEU A 8 -4.49 -11.36 50.12
CA LEU A 8 -4.84 -11.68 48.75
C LEU A 8 -3.78 -11.24 47.71
N GLY A 9 -3.39 -12.18 46.85
CA GLY A 9 -3.51 -12.01 45.39
C GLY A 9 -2.47 -11.15 44.67
N LEU A 10 -1.40 -11.79 44.20
CA LEU A 10 -0.69 -11.36 43.00
C LEU A 10 -0.43 -12.58 42.12
N ALA A 11 -1.27 -12.77 41.10
CA ALA A 11 -1.03 -13.70 40.01
C ALA A 11 -1.26 -12.96 38.68
N MET A 12 -0.18 -12.40 38.13
CA MET A 12 -0.11 -12.03 36.72
C MET A 12 -0.16 -13.33 35.90
N VAL A 13 -1.23 -13.55 35.14
CA VAL A 13 -1.27 -14.56 34.09
C VAL A 13 -1.14 -13.83 32.76
N LEU A 14 0.08 -13.79 32.22
CA LEU A 14 0.29 -13.50 30.80
C LEU A 14 -0.12 -14.74 30.01
N ALA A 15 -1.36 -14.74 29.52
CA ALA A 15 -1.76 -15.65 28.45
C ALA A 15 -1.07 -15.19 27.15
N GLY A 16 -0.05 -15.95 26.73
CA GLY A 16 0.53 -15.83 25.40
C GLY A 16 -0.47 -16.25 24.32
N CYS A 17 -0.53 -15.47 23.24
CA CYS A 17 -1.23 -15.84 22.01
C CYS A 17 -0.43 -16.90 21.26
N ASP A 18 -0.77 -18.17 21.43
CA ASP A 18 -0.40 -19.25 20.50
C ASP A 18 -1.62 -19.59 19.63
N GLY A 19 -1.62 -19.07 18.40
CA GLY A 19 -2.67 -19.23 17.41
C GLY A 19 -2.10 -19.50 16.02
N LYS A 20 -1.29 -20.56 15.90
CA LYS A 20 -0.79 -21.10 14.63
C LYS A 20 -1.92 -21.84 13.90
N ALA A 21 -2.65 -21.14 13.04
CA ALA A 21 -3.55 -21.78 12.08
C ALA A 21 -2.81 -22.06 10.75
N PRO A 22 -2.84 -23.30 10.21
CA PRO A 22 -2.39 -23.54 8.84
C PRO A 22 -3.47 -23.07 7.86
N ALA A 23 -3.14 -22.05 7.07
CA ALA A 23 -3.96 -21.62 5.93
C ALA A 23 -3.71 -22.54 4.72
N PRO A 24 -4.73 -22.79 3.88
CA PRO A 24 -4.73 -23.86 2.89
C PRO A 24 -3.75 -23.60 1.74
N ALA A 25 -3.08 -24.67 1.31
CA ALA A 25 -2.40 -24.72 0.03
C ALA A 25 -3.45 -24.68 -1.10
N ASN A 26 -3.69 -23.51 -1.66
CA ASN A 26 -4.31 -23.38 -2.96
C ASN A 26 -3.30 -22.71 -3.89
N GLY A 27 -2.82 -23.50 -4.85
CA GLY A 27 -2.04 -22.99 -5.96
C GLY A 27 -2.86 -21.94 -6.73
N GLN A 28 -2.34 -20.72 -6.82
CA GLN A 28 -2.72 -19.78 -7.86
C GLN A 28 -1.47 -19.54 -8.72
N ALA A 29 -1.28 -20.42 -9.70
CA ALA A 29 -0.69 -19.99 -10.95
C ALA A 29 -1.79 -19.23 -11.69
N GLY A 30 -1.75 -17.91 -11.58
CA GLY A 30 -2.72 -17.04 -12.20
C GLY A 30 -2.15 -15.64 -12.23
N SER A 31 -1.31 -15.37 -13.23
CA SER A 31 -1.00 -14.01 -13.63
C SER A 31 -2.32 -13.31 -13.92
N PRO A 32 -2.68 -12.25 -13.19
CA PRO A 32 -3.68 -11.36 -13.70
C PRO A 32 -2.96 -10.40 -14.65
N GLU A 33 -3.04 -10.69 -15.93
CA GLU A 33 -3.16 -9.62 -16.91
C GLU A 33 -4.53 -8.97 -16.71
N GLN A 34 -4.68 -8.26 -15.59
CA GLN A 34 -5.86 -7.47 -15.28
C GLN A 34 -5.62 -6.10 -15.90
N ALA A 35 -6.28 -5.86 -17.03
CA ALA A 35 -6.62 -4.52 -17.45
C ALA A 35 -7.20 -3.80 -16.23
N SER A 36 -6.50 -2.75 -15.79
CA SER A 36 -6.84 -1.99 -14.59
C SER A 36 -8.26 -1.45 -14.75
N SER A 37 -9.23 -2.11 -14.13
CA SER A 37 -10.47 -1.47 -13.76
C SER A 37 -10.10 -0.30 -12.86
N ASP A 38 -10.71 0.87 -13.05
CA ASP A 38 -10.59 1.98 -12.11
C ASP A 38 -11.41 1.66 -10.86
N ASP A 39 -11.00 0.60 -10.16
CA ASP A 39 -11.63 0.11 -8.93
C ASP A 39 -11.14 0.89 -7.69
N GLY A 40 -10.41 1.99 -7.93
CA GLY A 40 -9.82 2.82 -6.91
C GLY A 40 -8.58 2.22 -6.26
N LYS A 41 -7.96 1.19 -6.85
CA LYS A 41 -6.71 0.60 -6.34
C LYS A 41 -5.60 0.60 -7.38
N ALA A 42 -4.37 0.56 -6.88
CA ALA A 42 -3.16 0.40 -7.66
C ALA A 42 -2.53 -0.96 -7.36
N ASP A 43 -1.86 -1.53 -8.36
CA ASP A 43 -0.87 -2.56 -8.07
C ASP A 43 0.33 -1.89 -7.39
N CYS A 44 0.78 -2.45 -6.28
CA CYS A 44 1.89 -1.91 -5.52
C CYS A 44 2.79 -3.00 -4.97
N ALA A 45 4.06 -2.66 -4.81
CA ALA A 45 5.06 -3.44 -4.09
C ALA A 45 5.77 -2.47 -3.14
N ILE A 46 5.42 -2.55 -1.85
CA ILE A 46 5.89 -1.62 -0.83
C ILE A 46 7.14 -2.18 -0.14
N GLY A 47 8.25 -1.46 -0.27
CA GLY A 47 9.57 -1.88 0.16
C GLY A 47 10.40 -2.56 -0.94
N ALA A 48 11.72 -2.47 -0.78
CA ALA A 48 12.67 -3.05 -1.71
C ALA A 48 12.49 -4.57 -1.79
N GLY A 49 12.25 -5.08 -3.00
CA GLY A 49 12.07 -6.52 -3.23
C GLY A 49 10.70 -7.09 -2.82
N ALA A 50 9.74 -6.24 -2.44
CA ALA A 50 8.39 -6.70 -2.13
C ALA A 50 7.69 -7.31 -3.35
N GLU A 51 6.75 -8.22 -3.08
CA GLU A 51 5.87 -8.79 -4.10
C GLU A 51 4.79 -7.78 -4.53
N TRP A 52 4.30 -7.94 -5.75
CA TRP A 52 3.20 -7.12 -6.26
C TRP A 52 1.86 -7.60 -5.73
N ALA A 53 1.01 -6.66 -5.29
CA ALA A 53 -0.37 -6.91 -4.90
C ALA A 53 -1.29 -5.78 -5.40
N HIS A 54 -2.57 -6.12 -5.64
CA HIS A 54 -3.61 -5.17 -6.05
C HIS A 54 -4.44 -4.70 -4.85
N ASP A 55 -3.79 -4.08 -3.88
CA ASP A 55 -4.39 -3.77 -2.57
C ASP A 55 -4.08 -2.37 -2.05
N CYS A 56 -3.42 -1.50 -2.83
CA CYS A 56 -3.15 -0.11 -2.45
C CYS A 56 -4.29 0.82 -2.91
N PRO A 57 -5.14 1.34 -2.00
CA PRO A 57 -6.18 2.30 -2.36
C PRO A 57 -5.59 3.62 -2.87
N VAL A 58 -6.24 4.19 -3.88
CA VAL A 58 -5.89 5.45 -4.51
C VAL A 58 -6.97 6.48 -4.20
N GLU A 59 -6.59 7.53 -3.48
CA GLU A 59 -7.46 8.67 -3.16
C GLU A 59 -7.05 9.88 -3.99
N ARG A 60 -8.03 10.67 -4.43
CA ARG A 60 -7.80 11.90 -5.22
C ARG A 60 -8.46 13.11 -4.57
N ALA A 61 -7.71 14.21 -4.50
CA ALA A 61 -8.18 15.53 -4.10
C ALA A 61 -7.61 16.60 -5.05
N GLY A 62 -8.35 16.92 -6.10
CA GLY A 62 -7.85 17.78 -7.19
C GLY A 62 -6.63 17.17 -7.87
N LYS A 63 -5.50 17.92 -7.86
CA LYS A 63 -4.20 17.45 -8.39
C LYS A 63 -3.40 16.60 -7.40
N MET A 64 -3.89 16.42 -6.18
CA MET A 64 -3.25 15.55 -5.20
C MET A 64 -3.77 14.13 -5.35
N LEU A 65 -2.84 13.18 -5.32
CA LEU A 65 -3.10 11.75 -5.30
C LEU A 65 -2.43 11.15 -4.07
N THR A 66 -3.16 10.36 -3.31
CA THR A 66 -2.65 9.63 -2.15
C THR A 66 -2.78 8.14 -2.40
N ILE A 67 -1.69 7.40 -2.32
CA ILE A 67 -1.68 5.94 -2.35
C ILE A 67 -1.51 5.45 -0.92
N ARG A 68 -2.50 4.73 -0.38
CA ARG A 68 -2.38 4.11 0.93
C ARG A 68 -1.71 2.75 0.82
N HIS A 69 -0.81 2.48 1.75
CA HIS A 69 -0.08 1.22 1.81
C HIS A 69 -0.80 0.24 2.76
N PRO A 70 -0.69 -1.08 2.52
CA PRO A 70 -1.24 -2.09 3.43
C PRO A 70 -0.56 -2.10 4.81
N ASP A 71 0.64 -1.53 4.94
CA ASP A 71 1.37 -1.39 6.21
C ASP A 71 0.91 -0.18 7.07
N GLY A 72 -0.10 0.56 6.61
CA GLY A 72 -0.62 1.76 7.27
C GLY A 72 0.09 3.06 6.88
N GLY A 73 1.18 2.97 6.09
CA GLY A 73 1.83 4.11 5.47
C GLY A 73 1.05 4.67 4.28
N PHE A 74 1.57 5.75 3.71
CA PHE A 74 1.04 6.33 2.48
C PHE A 74 2.10 7.14 1.75
N ARG A 75 1.88 7.34 0.45
CA ARG A 75 2.62 8.33 -0.35
C ARG A 75 1.67 9.30 -1.03
N ARG A 76 2.12 10.55 -1.13
CA ARG A 76 1.38 11.63 -1.81
C ARG A 76 2.12 12.07 -3.05
N PHE A 77 1.36 12.27 -4.10
CA PHE A 77 1.84 12.71 -5.40
C PHE A 77 1.04 13.91 -5.87
N ARG A 78 1.69 14.76 -6.67
CA ARG A 78 1.06 15.84 -7.41
C ARG A 78 1.00 15.45 -8.88
N VAL A 79 -0.18 15.58 -9.48
CA VAL A 79 -0.36 15.50 -10.93
C VAL A 79 0.17 16.77 -11.57
N LEU A 80 1.01 16.60 -12.58
CA LEU A 80 1.67 17.67 -13.31
C LEU A 80 1.05 17.84 -14.69
N ASP A 81 0.87 19.09 -15.11
CA ASP A 81 0.30 19.41 -16.43
C ASP A 81 1.38 19.56 -17.52
N ASP A 82 2.66 19.46 -17.15
CA ASP A 82 3.82 19.64 -18.03
C ASP A 82 4.24 18.35 -18.78
N GLY A 83 3.42 17.30 -18.70
CA GLY A 83 3.66 16.02 -19.35
C GLY A 83 4.57 15.06 -18.56
N ARG A 84 5.15 15.48 -17.42
CA ARG A 84 5.88 14.56 -16.53
C ARG A 84 4.96 13.60 -15.77
N GLY A 85 3.65 13.90 -15.70
CA GLY A 85 2.62 13.03 -15.13
C GLY A 85 2.50 13.14 -13.62
N LEU A 86 3.48 12.66 -12.86
CA LEU A 86 3.43 12.64 -11.39
C LEU A 86 4.78 13.04 -10.77
N GLU A 87 4.72 13.75 -9.65
CA GLU A 87 5.86 13.95 -8.75
C GLU A 87 5.47 13.67 -7.31
N THR A 88 6.43 13.29 -6.46
CA THR A 88 6.22 13.18 -5.02
C THR A 88 5.90 14.55 -4.42
N ALA A 89 4.87 14.62 -3.59
CA ALA A 89 4.41 15.90 -3.05
C ALA A 89 5.30 16.47 -1.93
N ASP A 90 6.06 15.63 -1.22
CA ASP A 90 7.01 16.02 -0.17
C ASP A 90 8.43 16.29 -0.70
N GLY A 91 8.75 15.83 -1.92
CA GLY A 91 10.03 16.03 -2.58
C GLY A 91 11.22 15.30 -1.93
N ALA A 92 10.98 14.40 -0.96
CA ALA A 92 12.07 13.71 -0.26
C ALA A 92 12.79 12.71 -1.18
N GLU A 93 12.04 12.04 -2.05
CA GLU A 93 12.54 11.08 -3.03
C GLU A 93 11.87 11.33 -4.37
N GLN A 94 12.60 11.29 -5.48
CA GLN A 94 11.99 11.53 -6.79
C GLN A 94 11.19 10.32 -7.28
N ALA A 95 10.00 10.59 -7.82
CA ALA A 95 9.23 9.61 -8.59
C ALA A 95 9.89 9.38 -9.96
N LYS A 96 10.24 8.12 -10.24
CA LYS A 96 10.74 7.68 -11.56
C LYS A 96 9.61 6.96 -12.28
N LEU A 97 9.18 7.50 -13.41
CA LEU A 97 8.08 6.98 -14.20
C LEU A 97 8.60 6.28 -15.45
N GLN A 98 7.99 5.14 -15.77
CA GLN A 98 8.19 4.42 -17.03
C GLN A 98 6.85 3.88 -17.52
N ILE A 99 6.65 3.84 -18.84
CA ILE A 99 5.50 3.14 -19.42
C ILE A 99 5.87 1.65 -19.46
N VAL A 100 5.02 0.79 -18.88
CA VAL A 100 5.29 -0.66 -18.84
C VAL A 100 4.39 -1.45 -19.77
N ASP A 101 3.17 -0.97 -20.04
CA ASP A 101 2.22 -1.59 -20.96
C ASP A 101 1.32 -0.52 -21.60
N THR A 102 0.51 -0.93 -22.58
CA THR A 102 -0.52 -0.06 -23.17
C THR A 102 -1.44 0.48 -22.09
N GLY A 103 -1.39 1.78 -21.85
CA GLY A 103 -2.23 2.46 -20.87
C GLY A 103 -1.79 2.29 -19.41
N ARG A 104 -0.59 1.74 -19.13
CA ARG A 104 -0.07 1.57 -17.76
C ARG A 104 1.31 2.21 -17.59
N ILE A 105 1.47 2.95 -16.50
CA ILE A 105 2.75 3.45 -16.01
C ILE A 105 3.19 2.65 -14.79
N GLU A 106 4.49 2.45 -14.66
CA GLU A 106 5.12 2.06 -13.41
C GLU A 106 5.87 3.26 -12.84
N MET A 107 5.64 3.52 -11.56
CA MET A 107 6.26 4.59 -10.80
C MET A 107 7.10 3.97 -9.68
N ARG A 108 8.34 4.44 -9.54
CA ARG A 108 9.25 4.03 -8.46
C ARG A 108 9.60 5.21 -7.57
N VAL A 109 9.52 5.04 -6.26
CA VAL A 109 9.95 6.02 -5.25
C VAL A 109 10.70 5.25 -4.17
N GLY A 110 12.01 5.43 -4.11
CA GLY A 110 12.86 4.63 -3.22
C GLY A 110 12.75 3.15 -3.51
N GLY A 111 12.39 2.38 -2.48
CA GLY A 111 12.12 0.94 -2.59
C GLY A 111 10.72 0.60 -3.12
N ASP A 112 9.80 1.56 -3.15
CA ASP A 112 8.40 1.30 -3.47
C ASP A 112 8.15 1.39 -4.96
N ARG A 113 7.24 0.55 -5.45
CA ARG A 113 6.84 0.49 -6.85
C ARG A 113 5.32 0.46 -6.95
N TYR A 114 4.78 1.17 -7.93
CA TYR A 114 3.35 1.30 -8.17
C TYR A 114 3.06 1.14 -9.66
N ARG A 115 1.95 0.52 -10.04
CA ARG A 115 1.43 0.56 -11.41
C ARG A 115 0.06 1.21 -11.43
N LEU A 116 -0.08 2.21 -12.30
CA LEU A 116 -1.27 3.05 -12.41
C LEU A 116 -1.71 3.13 -13.88
N PRO A 117 -3.02 3.29 -14.15
CA PRO A 117 -3.50 3.71 -15.46
C PRO A 117 -2.91 5.07 -15.87
N VAL A 118 -2.56 5.24 -17.15
CA VAL A 118 -2.05 6.51 -17.72
C VAL A 118 -3.03 7.67 -17.49
N GLN A 119 -4.33 7.39 -17.44
CA GLN A 119 -5.38 8.38 -17.20
C GLN A 119 -5.22 9.08 -15.84
N ILE A 120 -4.77 8.34 -14.82
CA ILE A 120 -4.54 8.88 -13.47
C ILE A 120 -3.39 9.90 -13.47
N ALA A 121 -2.36 9.68 -14.29
CA ALA A 121 -1.26 10.63 -14.46
C ALA A 121 -1.62 11.83 -15.36
N SER A 122 -2.65 11.71 -16.20
CA SER A 122 -2.99 12.69 -17.24
C SER A 122 -4.15 13.63 -16.87
N ALA A 123 -4.85 13.41 -15.75
CA ALA A 123 -6.04 14.15 -15.34
C ALA A 123 -5.81 15.66 -15.01
N GLY A 124 -4.66 16.24 -15.37
CA GLY A 124 -4.37 17.68 -15.33
C GLY A 124 -4.82 18.46 -16.59
N GLY A 125 -5.29 17.77 -17.64
CA GLY A 125 -5.70 18.40 -18.90
C GLY A 125 -7.20 18.33 -19.18
N ARG A 126 -8.00 19.21 -18.58
CA ARG A 126 -9.22 19.76 -19.18
C ARG A 126 -9.43 21.19 -18.71
#